data_AF-A0AAW4PDI0-F1
#
_entry.id   AF-A0AAW4PDI0-F1
#
_cell.length_a   1.000
_cell.length_b   1.000
_cell.length_c   1.000
_cell.angle_alpha   90.00
_cell.angle_beta   90.00
_cell.angle_gamma   90.00
#
_symmetry.space_group_name_H-M   'P 1'
#
loop_
_entity.id
_entity.type
_entity.pdbx_description
1 polymer ?
#
loop_
_entity_poly.entity_id
_entity_poly.type
_entity_poly.pdbx_seq_one_letter_code
_entity_poly.pdbx_strand_id
1 'polypeptide(L)'
;MGGHSCPECGRAFKSKRGVKIHHVHSHGVSLVTAECENCGEQFEKRSQRKYCSDDCRRADSSRGAKSQAECASCGEIFEYYPSRRSGKYCSPCYADDNKETVTRLTETANPRWNGGKRICQCAVCGERVERYPSQIGETVLCSKACHSSWLSETFTGEGHPNWEGGGNGDYGRGWRTVRQRALERDGYQCVVCGRTSEEMGRNPDVHHITPVKWFIGSDNHTREDAHYLENVVSLCISCHRKAEFGKIESDFLKSQITDEESN
;
A
#
# COMPACT_ATOMS: atom_id res chain seq x y z
N MET A 1 25.22 -14.13 -22.05
CA MET A 1 24.87 -13.00 -21.17
C MET A 1 25.32 -11.72 -21.84
N GLY A 2 24.41 -10.92 -22.40
CA GLY A 2 24.77 -9.73 -23.18
C GLY A 2 25.22 -8.59 -22.26
N GLY A 3 26.50 -8.23 -22.31
CA GLY A 3 27.04 -7.08 -21.60
C GLY A 3 26.35 -5.79 -22.04
N HIS A 4 26.04 -4.90 -21.10
CA HIS A 4 25.44 -3.60 -21.40
C HIS A 4 26.55 -2.56 -21.48
N SER A 5 26.99 -2.23 -22.70
CA SER A 5 28.02 -1.22 -22.94
C SER A 5 27.42 0.14 -23.31
N CYS A 6 28.12 1.20 -22.96
CA CYS A 6 27.83 2.55 -23.43
C CYS A 6 28.17 2.65 -24.93
N PRO A 7 27.27 3.15 -25.79
CA PRO A 7 27.52 3.27 -27.23
C PRO A 7 28.58 4.33 -27.58
N GLU A 8 28.81 5.31 -26.71
CA GLU A 8 29.68 6.46 -27.01
C GLU A 8 31.10 6.29 -26.43
N CYS A 9 31.24 5.73 -25.23
CA CYS A 9 32.56 5.51 -24.61
C CYS A 9 32.95 4.05 -24.42
N GLY A 10 32.11 3.10 -24.85
CA GLY A 10 32.38 1.66 -24.78
C GLY A 10 32.40 1.06 -23.36
N ARG A 11 32.21 1.87 -22.31
CA ARG A 11 32.27 1.41 -20.91
C ARG A 11 31.19 0.35 -20.64
N ALA A 12 31.58 -0.77 -20.03
CA ALA A 12 30.70 -1.87 -19.70
C ALA A 12 30.02 -1.68 -18.32
N PHE A 13 28.74 -2.03 -18.23
CA PHE A 13 27.93 -1.93 -17.03
C PHE A 13 27.20 -3.24 -16.74
N LYS A 14 26.95 -3.48 -15.45
CA LYS A 14 26.23 -4.66 -14.95
C LYS A 14 24.73 -4.68 -15.31
N SER A 15 24.15 -3.55 -15.74
CA SER A 15 22.73 -3.45 -16.09
C SER A 15 22.44 -2.35 -17.12
N LYS A 16 21.34 -2.48 -17.87
CA LYS A 16 20.83 -1.42 -18.78
C LYS A 16 20.55 -0.11 -18.03
N ARG A 17 20.15 -0.19 -16.75
CA ARG A 17 19.94 0.99 -15.89
C ARG A 17 21.25 1.73 -15.63
N GLY A 18 22.34 1.00 -15.40
CA GLY A 18 23.67 1.58 -15.23
C GLY A 18 24.14 2.37 -16.46
N VAL A 19 23.94 1.81 -17.66
CA VAL A 19 24.28 2.51 -18.93
C VAL A 19 23.49 3.81 -19.07
N LYS A 20 22.18 3.79 -18.76
CA LYS A 20 21.31 4.99 -18.84
C LYS A 20 21.77 6.11 -17.90
N ILE A 21 22.06 5.79 -16.65
CA ILE A 21 22.52 6.77 -15.65
C ILE A 21 23.87 7.35 -16.06
N HIS A 22 24.79 6.50 -16.53
CA HIS A 22 26.08 6.94 -17.02
C HIS A 22 25.94 7.86 -18.24
N HIS A 23 25.08 7.53 -19.20
CA HIS A 23 24.94 8.33 -20.42
C HIS A 23 24.41 9.74 -20.14
N VAL A 24 23.46 9.87 -19.20
CA VAL A 24 22.96 11.17 -18.76
C VAL A 24 24.05 11.98 -18.03
N HIS A 25 24.81 11.36 -17.12
CA HIS A 25 25.83 12.08 -16.35
C HIS A 25 27.13 12.36 -17.10
N SER A 26 27.52 11.51 -18.05
CA SER A 26 28.81 11.61 -18.76
C SER A 26 28.69 12.19 -20.17
N HIS A 27 27.53 12.03 -20.82
CA HIS A 27 27.30 12.50 -22.20
C HIS A 27 26.14 13.52 -22.29
N GLY A 28 25.41 13.78 -21.19
CA GLY A 28 24.32 14.77 -21.16
C GLY A 28 23.05 14.35 -21.90
N VAL A 29 23.04 13.18 -22.55
CA VAL A 29 21.93 12.69 -23.38
C VAL A 29 21.25 11.51 -22.69
N SER A 30 19.92 11.47 -22.69
CA SER A 30 19.17 10.31 -22.20
C SER A 30 19.04 9.25 -23.30
N LEU A 31 19.42 8.00 -23.00
CA LEU A 31 19.20 6.84 -23.88
C LEU A 31 17.75 6.32 -23.86
N VAL A 32 16.83 7.02 -23.16
CA VAL A 32 15.43 6.63 -23.04
C VAL A 32 14.56 7.74 -23.63
N THR A 33 14.78 8.07 -24.89
CA THR A 33 13.94 9.02 -25.62
C THR A 33 12.75 8.29 -26.26
N ALA A 34 11.61 8.96 -26.27
CA ALA A 34 10.46 8.60 -27.10
C ALA A 34 10.01 9.84 -27.87
N GLU A 35 9.44 9.62 -29.04
CA GLU A 35 8.84 10.67 -29.85
C GLU A 35 7.41 10.93 -29.35
N CYS A 36 7.05 12.19 -29.17
CA CYS A 36 5.69 12.57 -28.77
C CYS A 36 4.72 12.35 -29.94
N GLU A 37 3.68 11.53 -29.74
CA GLU A 37 2.66 11.24 -30.76
C GLU A 37 1.87 12.49 -31.21
N ASN A 38 1.91 13.59 -30.46
CA ASN A 38 1.22 14.85 -30.80
C ASN A 38 2.12 15.90 -31.48
N CYS A 39 3.34 16.12 -30.97
CA CYS A 39 4.21 17.21 -31.44
C CYS A 39 5.50 16.74 -32.14
N GLY A 40 5.80 15.44 -32.17
CA GLY A 40 7.00 14.89 -32.78
C GLY A 40 8.31 15.17 -32.01
N GLU A 41 8.26 15.86 -30.87
CA GLU A 41 9.46 16.18 -30.09
C GLU A 41 9.96 14.97 -29.28
N GLN A 42 11.29 14.79 -29.22
CA GLN A 42 11.91 13.73 -28.43
C GLN A 42 11.93 14.09 -26.94
N PHE A 43 11.42 13.20 -26.08
CA PHE A 43 11.35 13.43 -24.64
C PHE A 43 11.80 12.22 -23.82
N GLU A 44 12.21 12.46 -22.57
CA GLU A 44 12.63 11.40 -21.65
C GLU A 44 11.43 10.52 -21.21
N LYS A 45 11.40 9.27 -21.64
CA LYS A 45 10.33 8.30 -21.32
C LYS A 45 10.50 7.74 -19.91
N ARG A 46 9.87 8.39 -18.92
CA ARG A 46 9.83 7.94 -17.52
C ARG A 46 8.80 6.83 -17.23
N SER A 47 7.84 6.57 -18.14
CA SER A 47 6.82 5.50 -18.03
C SER A 47 6.26 5.10 -19.42
N GLN A 48 5.15 4.36 -19.52
CA GLN A 48 4.46 4.08 -20.81
C GLN A 48 3.77 5.32 -21.43
N ARG A 49 4.28 6.53 -21.17
CA ARG A 49 3.76 7.78 -21.70
C ARG A 49 4.05 7.91 -23.20
N LYS A 50 3.02 8.32 -23.96
CA LYS A 50 3.02 8.57 -25.40
C LYS A 50 3.29 10.02 -25.79
N TYR A 51 3.14 10.95 -24.83
CA TYR A 51 3.21 12.39 -25.07
C TYR A 51 4.22 13.04 -24.14
N CYS A 52 4.90 14.10 -24.61
CA CYS A 52 5.92 14.83 -23.86
C CYS A 52 5.34 15.62 -22.68
N SER A 53 4.09 16.08 -22.78
CA SER A 53 3.42 16.90 -21.76
C SER A 53 1.93 16.56 -21.63
N ASP A 54 1.32 17.02 -20.54
CA ASP A 54 -0.14 16.91 -20.36
C ASP A 54 -0.90 17.70 -21.44
N ASP A 55 -0.32 18.80 -21.91
CA ASP A 55 -0.87 19.63 -23.00
C ASP A 55 -0.87 18.88 -24.33
N CYS A 56 0.24 18.22 -24.68
CA CYS A 56 0.30 17.36 -25.86
C CYS A 56 -0.67 16.18 -25.76
N ARG A 57 -0.85 15.59 -24.57
CA ARG A 57 -1.87 14.55 -24.36
C ARG A 57 -3.28 15.10 -24.59
N ARG A 58 -3.59 16.29 -24.08
CA ARG A 58 -4.92 16.93 -24.22
C ARG A 58 -5.20 17.40 -25.64
N ALA A 59 -4.18 17.87 -26.37
CA ALA A 59 -4.29 18.29 -27.76
C ALA A 59 -4.59 17.11 -28.69
N ASP A 60 -3.94 15.96 -28.48
CA ASP A 60 -4.22 14.73 -29.22
C ASP A 60 -5.51 14.03 -28.76
N SER A 61 -5.91 14.25 -27.49
CA SER A 61 -7.22 13.85 -26.99
C SER A 61 -8.31 14.71 -27.64
N SER A 62 -8.57 14.47 -28.93
CA SER A 62 -9.85 14.80 -29.53
C SER A 62 -10.91 14.16 -28.64
N ARG A 63 -11.58 14.98 -27.83
CA ARG A 63 -12.88 14.61 -27.26
C ARG A 63 -13.70 14.24 -28.50
N GLY A 64 -13.93 12.94 -28.71
CA GLY A 64 -14.31 12.37 -30.00
C GLY A 64 -15.28 13.27 -30.75
N ALA A 65 -15.04 13.49 -32.04
CA ALA A 65 -15.80 14.46 -32.83
C ALA A 65 -17.30 14.31 -32.59
N LYS A 66 -17.98 15.43 -32.34
CA LYS A 66 -19.43 15.44 -32.26
C LYS A 66 -19.98 15.03 -33.62
N SER A 67 -20.97 14.15 -33.62
CA SER A 67 -21.74 13.80 -34.81
C SER A 67 -23.07 14.53 -34.79
N GLN A 68 -23.62 14.80 -35.97
CA GLN A 68 -24.96 15.34 -36.13
C GLN A 68 -25.92 14.19 -36.47
N ALA A 69 -27.10 14.20 -35.87
CA ALA A 69 -28.19 13.29 -36.21
C ALA A 69 -29.53 14.03 -36.13
N GLU A 70 -30.50 13.55 -36.90
CA GLU A 70 -31.88 14.03 -36.87
C GLU A 70 -32.64 13.33 -35.73
N CYS A 71 -33.29 14.11 -34.87
CA CYS A 71 -34.09 13.57 -33.77
C CYS A 71 -35.32 12.83 -34.31
N ALA A 72 -35.44 11.54 -34.01
CA ALA A 72 -36.59 10.74 -34.45
C ALA A 72 -37.96 11.18 -33.86
N SER A 73 -37.96 12.07 -32.85
CA SER A 73 -39.19 12.57 -32.21
C SER A 73 -39.61 13.96 -32.68
N CYS A 74 -38.66 14.89 -32.91
CA CYS A 74 -38.98 16.27 -33.29
C CYS A 74 -38.43 16.69 -34.66
N GLY A 75 -37.63 15.86 -35.33
CA GLY A 75 -36.99 16.16 -36.62
C GLY A 75 -35.84 17.18 -36.52
N GLU A 76 -35.54 17.72 -35.34
CA GLU A 76 -34.42 18.66 -35.21
C GLU A 76 -33.07 17.95 -35.33
N ILE A 77 -32.17 18.55 -36.11
CA ILE A 77 -30.77 18.12 -36.20
C ILE A 77 -30.04 18.59 -34.93
N PHE A 78 -29.39 17.66 -34.23
CA PHE A 78 -28.67 17.95 -33.00
C PHE A 78 -27.29 17.33 -32.98
N GLU A 79 -26.39 17.93 -32.20
CA GLU A 79 -25.05 17.40 -31.98
C GLU A 79 -25.01 16.42 -30.80
N TYR A 80 -24.23 15.35 -30.94
CA TYR A 80 -23.98 14.40 -29.86
C TYR A 80 -22.61 13.75 -29.97
N TYR A 81 -22.16 13.15 -28.87
CA TYR A 81 -20.98 12.30 -28.86
C TYR A 81 -21.40 10.84 -29.08
N PRO A 82 -20.96 10.18 -30.18
CA PRO A 82 -21.28 8.77 -30.42
C PRO A 82 -20.87 7.83 -29.28
N SER A 83 -19.80 8.20 -28.56
CA SER A 83 -19.33 7.48 -27.37
C SER A 83 -20.25 7.57 -26.15
N ARG A 84 -21.19 8.52 -26.12
CA ARG A 84 -22.11 8.73 -24.99
C ARG A 84 -23.53 8.29 -25.27
N ARG A 85 -23.99 8.37 -26.53
CA ARG A 85 -25.36 7.99 -26.91
C ARG A 85 -25.45 7.70 -28.41
N SER A 86 -26.50 6.99 -28.81
CA SER A 86 -26.74 6.51 -30.18
C SER A 86 -27.22 7.58 -31.19
N GLY A 87 -27.47 8.82 -30.75
CA GLY A 87 -27.90 9.89 -31.67
C GLY A 87 -29.35 9.80 -32.14
N LYS A 88 -30.20 8.97 -31.52
CA LYS A 88 -31.60 8.77 -31.94
C LYS A 88 -32.55 9.92 -31.57
N TYR A 89 -32.34 10.53 -30.40
CA TYR A 89 -33.20 11.61 -29.89
C TYR A 89 -32.36 12.77 -29.36
N CYS A 90 -32.84 14.00 -29.55
CA CYS A 90 -32.23 15.19 -28.96
C CYS A 90 -32.39 15.17 -27.43
N SER A 91 -31.58 15.98 -26.72
CA SER A 91 -31.57 15.96 -25.25
C SER A 91 -32.94 16.24 -24.59
N PRO A 92 -33.77 17.16 -25.12
CA PRO A 92 -35.14 17.34 -24.65
C PRO A 92 -36.03 16.11 -24.86
N CYS A 93 -36.08 15.59 -26.10
CA CYS A 93 -36.98 14.47 -26.44
C CYS A 93 -36.56 13.13 -25.82
N TYR A 94 -35.27 12.93 -25.50
CA TYR A 94 -34.80 11.72 -24.82
C TYR A 94 -35.44 11.54 -23.42
N ALA A 95 -35.77 12.64 -22.75
CA ALA A 95 -36.43 12.58 -21.45
C ALA A 95 -37.91 12.17 -21.54
N ASP A 96 -38.56 12.39 -22.68
CA ASP A 96 -39.97 12.08 -22.88
C ASP A 96 -40.18 10.62 -23.33
N ASP A 97 -39.32 10.07 -24.19
CA ASP A 97 -39.34 8.64 -24.58
C ASP A 97 -39.08 7.70 -23.38
N ASN A 98 -38.33 8.16 -22.38
CA ASN A 98 -37.96 7.35 -21.20
C ASN A 98 -38.94 7.49 -20.02
N LYS A 99 -40.05 8.24 -20.15
CA LYS A 99 -41.08 8.33 -19.11
C LYS A 99 -41.98 7.09 -19.06
N GLU A 100 -42.18 6.39 -20.18
CA GLU A 100 -43.08 5.24 -20.24
C GLU A 100 -42.45 3.92 -19.74
N THR A 101 -41.11 3.78 -19.74
CA THR A 101 -40.44 2.50 -19.47
C THR A 101 -39.87 2.32 -18.06
N VAL A 102 -39.96 3.31 -17.17
CA VAL A 102 -39.62 3.11 -15.75
C VAL A 102 -40.89 2.91 -14.95
N THR A 103 -41.45 1.69 -15.02
CA THR A 103 -42.32 1.19 -13.95
C THR A 103 -41.54 1.39 -12.65
N ARG A 104 -42.02 2.26 -11.77
CA ARG A 104 -41.35 2.56 -10.50
C ARG A 104 -41.54 1.33 -9.62
N LEU A 105 -40.69 0.33 -9.78
CA LEU A 105 -40.75 -0.90 -9.01
C LEU A 105 -40.38 -0.57 -7.57
N THR A 106 -41.38 -0.35 -6.72
CA THR A 106 -41.20 -0.07 -5.30
C THR A 106 -40.97 -1.36 -4.55
N GLU A 107 -39.89 -1.39 -3.76
CA GLU A 107 -39.60 -2.42 -2.77
C GLU A 107 -39.78 -3.85 -3.33
N THR A 108 -40.83 -4.56 -2.90
CA THR A 108 -41.14 -5.96 -3.25
C THR A 108 -41.37 -6.20 -4.74
N ALA A 109 -41.76 -5.18 -5.50
CA ALA A 109 -42.02 -5.29 -6.92
C ALA A 109 -40.73 -5.27 -7.76
N ASN A 110 -39.59 -4.90 -7.20
CA ASN A 110 -38.31 -4.89 -7.90
C ASN A 110 -37.68 -6.29 -7.87
N PRO A 111 -37.42 -6.95 -9.02
CA PRO A 111 -36.76 -8.25 -9.08
C PRO A 111 -35.37 -8.29 -8.42
N ARG A 112 -34.74 -7.13 -8.21
CA ARG A 112 -33.47 -6.98 -7.50
C ARG A 112 -33.60 -6.73 -6.00
N TRP A 113 -34.82 -6.67 -5.46
CA TRP A 113 -35.05 -6.43 -4.03
C TRP A 113 -34.74 -7.68 -3.22
N ASN A 114 -33.68 -7.62 -2.42
CA ASN A 114 -33.19 -8.75 -1.62
C ASN A 114 -33.66 -8.70 -0.15
N GLY A 115 -34.87 -8.19 0.10
CA GLY A 115 -35.39 -7.94 1.43
C GLY A 115 -34.77 -6.70 2.09
N GLY A 116 -35.62 -5.87 2.70
CA GLY A 116 -35.20 -4.67 3.41
C GLY A 116 -34.33 -4.94 4.65
N LYS A 117 -34.23 -3.95 5.54
CA LYS A 117 -33.45 -4.07 6.77
C LYS A 117 -33.91 -5.27 7.62
N ARG A 118 -32.95 -5.93 8.26
CA ARG A 118 -33.14 -7.04 9.20
C ARG A 118 -32.68 -6.59 10.59
N ILE A 119 -33.36 -7.06 11.62
CA ILE A 119 -32.96 -6.84 13.01
C ILE A 119 -31.94 -7.91 13.37
N CYS A 120 -30.75 -7.49 13.78
CA CYS A 120 -29.63 -8.34 14.20
C CYS A 120 -29.23 -7.97 15.63
N GLN A 121 -28.56 -8.88 16.33
CA GLN A 121 -28.06 -8.62 17.69
C GLN A 121 -26.58 -8.26 17.63
N CYS A 122 -26.18 -7.27 18.44
CA CYS A 122 -24.78 -6.93 18.64
C CYS A 122 -24.05 -8.07 19.34
N ALA A 123 -22.94 -8.55 18.78
CA ALA A 123 -22.15 -9.63 19.35
C ALA A 123 -21.48 -9.29 20.69
N VAL A 124 -21.35 -8.00 21.04
CA VAL A 124 -20.70 -7.54 22.28
C VAL A 124 -21.70 -7.19 23.38
N CYS A 125 -22.70 -6.36 23.06
CA CYS A 125 -23.65 -5.86 24.07
C CYS A 125 -25.06 -6.48 23.97
N GLY A 126 -25.34 -7.30 22.95
CA GLY A 126 -26.65 -7.93 22.74
C GLY A 126 -27.75 -6.99 22.20
N GLU A 127 -27.47 -5.69 22.05
CA GLU A 127 -28.47 -4.71 21.58
C GLU A 127 -28.95 -5.01 20.15
N ARG A 128 -30.24 -4.80 19.90
CA ARG A 128 -30.89 -5.08 18.61
C ARG A 128 -30.68 -3.90 17.65
N VAL A 129 -30.06 -4.17 16.50
CA VAL A 129 -29.77 -3.17 15.47
C VAL A 129 -30.33 -3.55 14.11
N GLU A 130 -30.81 -2.55 13.36
CA GLU A 130 -31.31 -2.73 12.00
C GLU A 130 -30.20 -2.54 10.97
N ARG A 131 -29.96 -3.56 10.14
CA ARG A 131 -28.94 -3.55 9.09
C ARG A 131 -29.49 -4.12 7.79
N TYR A 132 -28.98 -3.66 6.65
CA TYR A 132 -29.27 -4.32 5.37
C TYR A 132 -28.55 -5.67 5.28
N PRO A 133 -29.07 -6.66 4.54
CA PRO A 133 -28.39 -7.96 4.37
C PRO A 133 -26.93 -7.87 3.92
N SER A 134 -26.60 -6.89 3.07
CA SER A 134 -25.22 -6.64 2.62
C SER A 134 -24.28 -6.10 3.71
N GLN A 135 -24.83 -5.64 4.84
CA GLN A 135 -24.10 -5.12 5.99
C GLN A 135 -23.99 -6.13 7.14
N ILE A 136 -24.61 -7.31 6.98
CA ILE A 136 -24.52 -8.40 7.95
C ILE A 136 -23.33 -9.27 7.52
N GLY A 137 -22.18 -9.02 8.14
CA GLY A 137 -21.02 -9.90 8.04
C GLY A 137 -21.10 -11.07 9.03
N GLU A 138 -19.98 -11.75 9.23
CA GLU A 138 -19.84 -12.83 10.22
C GLU A 138 -20.14 -12.36 11.65
N THR A 139 -19.87 -11.09 11.97
CA THR A 139 -20.19 -10.47 13.26
C THR A 139 -20.91 -9.14 13.06
N VAL A 140 -21.99 -8.92 13.83
CA VAL A 140 -22.76 -7.66 13.82
C VAL A 140 -22.47 -6.86 15.09
N LEU A 141 -22.19 -5.57 14.94
CA LEU A 141 -21.83 -4.67 16.03
C LEU A 141 -22.68 -3.38 15.99
N CYS A 142 -23.15 -2.92 17.14
CA CYS A 142 -24.08 -1.77 17.20
C CYS A 142 -23.37 -0.42 17.08
N SER A 143 -22.17 -0.28 17.65
CA SER A 143 -21.49 0.99 17.80
C SER A 143 -19.97 0.87 17.61
N LYS A 144 -19.30 2.01 17.43
CA LYS A 144 -17.83 2.08 17.39
C LYS A 144 -17.21 1.57 18.70
N ALA A 145 -17.86 1.78 19.84
CA ALA A 145 -17.40 1.28 21.13
C ALA A 145 -17.40 -0.26 21.16
N CYS A 146 -18.52 -0.89 20.76
CA CYS A 146 -18.58 -2.35 20.66
C CYS A 146 -17.62 -2.90 19.60
N HIS A 147 -17.39 -2.17 18.51
CA HIS A 147 -16.39 -2.55 17.52
C HIS A 147 -14.96 -2.53 18.10
N SER A 148 -14.60 -1.52 18.89
CA SER A 148 -13.31 -1.48 19.57
C SER A 148 -13.15 -2.60 20.60
N SER A 149 -14.19 -2.91 21.37
CA SER A 149 -14.19 -4.04 22.32
C SER A 149 -14.03 -5.38 21.60
N TRP A 150 -14.84 -5.61 20.56
CA TRP A 150 -14.76 -6.82 19.75
C TRP A 150 -13.40 -7.00 19.08
N LEU A 151 -12.81 -5.92 18.54
CA LEU A 151 -11.46 -5.96 17.99
C LEU A 151 -10.42 -6.29 19.07
N SER A 152 -10.54 -5.72 20.26
CA SER A 152 -9.60 -5.98 21.36
C SER A 152 -9.69 -7.42 21.87
N GLU A 153 -10.86 -8.04 21.82
CA GLU A 153 -11.04 -9.44 22.25
C GLU A 153 -10.72 -10.44 21.13
N THR A 154 -11.14 -10.16 19.90
CA THR A 154 -11.04 -11.12 18.77
C THR A 154 -9.70 -11.05 18.07
N PHE A 155 -9.08 -9.86 18.01
CA PHE A 155 -7.82 -9.63 17.31
C PHE A 155 -6.65 -9.45 18.28
N THR A 156 -6.65 -10.19 19.39
CA THR A 156 -5.48 -10.35 20.25
C THR A 156 -4.90 -11.76 20.12
N GLY A 157 -3.57 -11.85 20.14
CA GLY A 157 -2.86 -13.13 20.07
C GLY A 157 -2.95 -13.81 18.70
N GLU A 158 -3.35 -15.08 18.70
CA GLU A 158 -3.28 -16.03 17.57
C GLU A 158 -4.32 -15.78 16.46
N GLY A 159 -5.32 -14.91 16.67
CA GLY A 159 -6.43 -14.68 15.75
C GLY A 159 -6.25 -13.56 14.71
N HIS A 160 -5.09 -12.90 14.65
CA HIS A 160 -4.90 -11.73 13.79
C HIS A 160 -4.44 -12.13 12.36
N PRO A 161 -5.13 -11.77 11.27
CA PRO A 161 -4.79 -12.21 9.91
C PRO A 161 -3.47 -11.61 9.35
N ASN A 162 -2.98 -10.53 9.98
CA ASN A 162 -1.66 -9.95 9.71
C ASN A 162 -0.57 -10.51 10.66
N TRP A 163 -0.88 -11.57 11.42
CA TRP A 163 0.09 -12.29 12.25
C TRP A 163 0.89 -13.26 11.39
N GLU A 164 1.96 -12.76 10.79
CA GLU A 164 3.10 -13.60 10.41
C GLU A 164 4.01 -13.77 11.64
N GLY A 165 3.52 -14.47 12.67
CA GLY A 165 4.36 -15.08 13.71
C GLY A 165 5.21 -14.13 14.57
N GLY A 166 4.75 -12.91 14.84
CA GLY A 166 5.50 -11.91 15.61
C GLY A 166 4.75 -11.39 16.83
N GLY A 167 4.40 -12.25 17.79
CA GLY A 167 3.79 -11.82 19.05
C GLY A 167 4.15 -12.75 20.20
N ASN A 168 4.84 -12.21 21.22
CA ASN A 168 5.14 -12.75 22.55
C ASN A 168 4.97 -14.27 22.72
N GLY A 169 5.66 -15.07 21.90
CA GLY A 169 6.08 -16.37 22.37
C GLY A 169 6.93 -16.15 23.62
N ASP A 170 6.80 -17.03 24.61
CA ASP A 170 7.75 -17.04 25.72
C ASP A 170 9.15 -17.12 25.10
N TYR A 171 9.88 -15.99 25.14
CA TYR A 171 11.23 -15.88 24.58
C TYR A 171 12.18 -16.83 25.31
N GLY A 172 11.70 -17.54 26.33
CA GLY A 172 12.48 -18.52 27.05
C GLY A 172 13.38 -17.84 28.07
N ARG A 173 14.27 -18.64 28.66
CA ARG A 173 15.16 -18.16 29.70
C ARG A 173 16.21 -17.22 29.10
N GLY A 174 16.57 -16.18 29.85
CA GLY A 174 17.66 -15.25 29.48
C GLY A 174 17.22 -13.99 28.73
N TRP A 175 16.03 -13.96 28.10
CA TRP A 175 15.58 -12.78 27.36
C TRP A 175 15.47 -11.52 28.22
N ARG A 176 14.90 -11.63 29.43
CA ARG A 176 14.77 -10.48 30.35
C ARG A 176 16.12 -9.84 30.66
N THR A 177 17.15 -10.66 30.87
CA THR A 177 18.52 -10.21 31.16
C THR A 177 19.14 -9.52 29.96
N VAL A 178 19.04 -10.12 28.77
CA VAL A 178 19.62 -9.57 27.53
C VAL A 178 18.91 -8.28 27.11
N ARG A 179 17.58 -8.24 27.26
CA ARG A 179 16.78 -7.05 27.02
C ARG A 179 17.20 -5.89 27.93
N GLN A 180 17.40 -6.16 29.22
CA GLN A 180 17.82 -5.13 30.17
C GLN A 180 19.23 -4.59 29.81
N ARG A 181 20.17 -5.49 29.53
CA ARG A 181 21.53 -5.12 29.12
C ARG A 181 21.57 -4.32 27.81
N ALA A 182 20.71 -4.65 26.84
CA ALA A 182 20.61 -3.89 25.59
C ALA A 182 20.09 -2.47 25.81
N LEU A 183 19.07 -2.30 26.66
CA LEU A 183 18.54 -0.98 27.01
C LEU A 183 19.57 -0.13 27.76
N GLU A 184 20.32 -0.73 28.69
CA GLU A 184 21.39 -0.07 29.43
C GLU A 184 22.55 0.34 28.50
N ARG A 185 23.00 -0.56 27.63
CA ARG A 185 24.04 -0.27 26.61
C ARG A 185 23.62 0.89 25.71
N ASP A 186 22.37 0.90 25.25
CA ASP A 186 21.87 1.89 24.30
C ASP A 186 21.38 3.18 25.00
N GLY A 187 21.61 3.33 26.30
CA GLY A 187 21.22 4.52 27.07
C GLY A 187 19.72 4.79 27.10
N TYR A 188 18.88 3.76 26.91
CA TYR A 188 17.43 3.88 26.72
C TYR A 188 17.03 4.77 25.52
N GLN A 189 17.89 4.83 24.50
CA GLN A 189 17.66 5.59 23.27
C GLN A 189 17.57 4.68 22.05
N CYS A 190 16.93 5.17 21.00
CA CYS A 190 16.93 4.50 19.71
C CYS A 190 18.30 4.64 19.05
N VAL A 191 19.02 3.54 18.81
CA VAL A 191 20.36 3.57 18.20
C VAL A 191 20.39 4.12 16.76
N VAL A 192 19.23 4.17 16.09
CA VAL A 192 19.13 4.66 14.71
C VAL A 192 18.82 6.15 14.63
N CYS A 193 18.00 6.68 15.53
CA CYS A 193 17.52 8.07 15.44
C CYS A 193 17.75 8.91 16.70
N GLY A 194 18.35 8.36 17.74
CA GLY A 194 18.69 9.05 18.99
C GLY A 194 17.50 9.36 19.90
N ARG A 195 16.26 9.06 19.48
CA ARG A 195 15.07 9.34 20.31
C ARG A 195 15.16 8.67 21.67
N THR A 196 14.95 9.42 22.74
CA THR A 196 15.07 8.94 24.12
C THR A 196 13.77 8.34 24.63
N SER A 197 13.84 7.52 25.69
CA SER A 197 12.66 6.97 26.36
C SER A 197 11.70 8.06 26.86
N GLU A 198 12.23 9.22 27.26
CA GLU A 198 11.45 10.38 27.70
C GLU A 198 10.64 10.98 26.55
N GLU A 199 11.27 11.19 25.39
CA GLU A 199 10.58 11.67 24.18
C GLU A 199 9.55 10.67 23.64
N MET A 200 9.77 9.38 23.90
CA MET A 200 8.86 8.30 23.52
C MET A 200 7.74 8.05 24.53
N GLY A 201 7.86 8.56 25.76
CA GLY A 201 6.97 8.24 26.88
C GLY A 201 7.00 6.76 27.29
N ARG A 202 8.01 6.00 26.84
CA ARG A 202 8.20 4.57 27.08
C ARG A 202 9.61 4.15 26.71
N ASN A 203 10.05 3.00 27.21
CA ASN A 203 11.34 2.43 26.79
C ASN A 203 11.31 2.04 25.30
N PRO A 204 12.43 2.17 24.57
CA PRO A 204 12.57 1.61 23.24
C PRO A 204 12.31 0.10 23.23
N ASP A 205 11.86 -0.40 22.08
CA ASP A 205 11.69 -1.83 21.84
C ASP A 205 13.05 -2.46 21.52
N VAL A 206 13.32 -3.67 22.02
CA VAL A 206 14.56 -4.38 21.71
C VAL A 206 14.31 -5.35 20.56
N HIS A 207 14.97 -5.11 19.44
CA HIS A 207 14.84 -5.84 18.19
C HIS A 207 15.99 -6.84 18.00
N HIS A 208 15.68 -8.08 17.58
CA HIS A 208 16.69 -9.05 17.16
C HIS A 208 17.15 -8.75 15.72
N ILE A 209 18.44 -8.49 15.52
CA ILE A 209 19.04 -8.23 14.21
C ILE A 209 18.98 -9.47 13.31
N THR A 210 19.33 -10.63 13.88
CA THR A 210 19.11 -11.94 13.26
C THR A 210 17.82 -12.52 13.83
N PRO A 211 16.76 -12.70 13.03
CA PRO A 211 15.46 -13.08 13.56
C PRO A 211 15.47 -14.46 14.24
N VAL A 212 14.77 -14.58 15.37
CA VAL A 212 14.72 -15.82 16.19
C VAL A 212 14.34 -17.07 15.38
N LYS A 213 13.49 -16.92 14.35
CA LYS A 213 13.06 -18.04 13.48
C LYS A 213 14.23 -18.74 12.76
N TRP A 214 15.35 -18.05 12.52
CA TRP A 214 16.53 -18.62 11.89
C TRP A 214 17.28 -19.59 12.82
N PHE A 215 17.19 -19.39 14.13
CA PHE A 215 17.79 -20.26 15.15
C PHE A 215 16.91 -21.48 15.45
N ILE A 216 15.58 -21.35 15.38
CA ILE A 216 14.68 -22.51 15.54
C ILE A 216 14.74 -23.44 14.32
N GLY A 217 15.08 -22.90 13.14
CA GLY A 217 15.11 -23.63 11.88
C GLY A 217 16.40 -24.41 11.59
N SER A 218 17.43 -24.32 12.44
CA SER A 218 18.70 -25.03 12.30
C SER A 218 18.79 -26.22 13.27
N ASP A 219 19.43 -27.30 12.82
CA ASP A 219 19.72 -28.46 13.68
C ASP A 219 20.60 -28.01 14.87
N ASN A 220 20.25 -28.45 16.07
CA ASN A 220 20.92 -28.17 17.35
C ASN A 220 20.82 -26.73 17.93
N HIS A 221 19.91 -25.89 17.44
CA HIS A 221 19.71 -24.55 17.99
C HIS A 221 18.33 -24.34 18.61
N THR A 222 18.28 -23.56 19.69
CA THR A 222 17.04 -23.20 20.39
C THR A 222 16.76 -21.70 20.32
N ARG A 223 15.60 -21.24 20.82
CA ARG A 223 15.24 -19.82 20.82
C ARG A 223 16.22 -18.98 21.65
N GLU A 224 16.74 -19.58 22.71
CA GLU A 224 17.69 -18.99 23.64
C GLU A 224 19.02 -18.61 22.97
N ASP A 225 19.42 -19.32 21.91
CA ASP A 225 20.64 -19.01 21.15
C ASP A 225 20.56 -17.67 20.41
N ALA A 226 19.35 -17.15 20.18
CA ALA A 226 19.15 -15.83 19.59
C ALA A 226 19.40 -14.69 20.60
N HIS A 227 19.57 -14.99 21.89
CA HIS A 227 19.61 -14.02 22.99
C HIS A 227 21.04 -13.71 23.43
N TYR A 228 21.79 -13.05 22.55
CA TYR A 228 23.09 -12.47 22.86
C TYR A 228 23.07 -10.97 22.53
N LEU A 229 23.91 -10.20 23.23
CA LEU A 229 23.84 -8.73 23.25
C LEU A 229 24.11 -8.14 21.86
N GLU A 230 24.98 -8.79 21.08
CA GLU A 230 25.38 -8.42 19.73
C GLU A 230 24.31 -8.74 18.68
N ASN A 231 23.27 -9.52 19.06
CA ASN A 231 22.12 -9.79 18.20
C ASN A 231 20.97 -8.83 18.43
N VAL A 232 21.06 -7.89 19.37
CA VAL A 232 19.91 -7.09 19.79
C VAL A 232 20.21 -5.60 19.84
N VAL A 233 19.22 -4.78 19.48
CA VAL A 233 19.32 -3.31 19.44
C VAL A 233 18.06 -2.63 19.97
N SER A 234 18.21 -1.50 20.65
CA SER A 234 17.10 -0.68 21.13
C SER A 234 16.63 0.28 20.04
N LEU A 235 15.35 0.20 19.67
CA LEU A 235 14.73 0.97 18.58
C LEU A 235 13.41 1.60 19.04
N CYS A 236 13.12 2.81 18.56
CA CYS A 236 11.77 3.35 18.68
C CYS A 236 10.80 2.60 17.75
N ILE A 237 9.49 2.66 18.02
CA ILE A 237 8.44 1.98 17.23
C ILE A 237 8.61 2.17 15.72
N SER A 238 8.93 3.39 15.30
CA SER A 238 9.04 3.72 13.87
C SER A 238 10.26 3.10 13.21
N CYS A 239 11.40 3.08 13.90
CA CYS A 239 12.63 2.41 13.44
C CYS A 239 12.50 0.89 13.55
N HIS A 240 11.92 0.38 14.63
CA HIS A 240 11.62 -1.03 14.82
C HIS A 240 10.79 -1.57 13.65
N ARG A 241 9.67 -0.91 13.33
CA ARG A 241 8.85 -1.30 12.18
C ARG A 241 9.62 -1.26 10.86
N LYS A 242 10.51 -0.29 10.66
CA LYS A 242 11.33 -0.25 9.44
C LYS A 242 12.32 -1.42 9.38
N ALA A 243 12.93 -1.79 10.51
CA ALA A 243 13.83 -2.95 10.60
C ALA A 243 13.10 -4.27 10.32
N GLU A 244 11.91 -4.48 10.91
CA GLU A 244 11.07 -5.67 10.65
C GLU A 244 10.76 -5.88 9.15
N PHE A 245 10.53 -4.79 8.41
CA PHE A 245 10.25 -4.84 6.97
C PHE A 245 11.51 -4.73 6.09
N GLY A 246 12.71 -4.88 6.64
CA GLY A 246 13.97 -4.83 5.89
C GLY A 246 14.27 -3.47 5.25
N LYS A 247 13.69 -2.37 5.77
CA LYS A 247 14.00 -1.00 5.33
C LYS A 247 15.22 -0.42 6.04
N ILE A 248 15.69 -1.10 7.08
CA ILE A 248 16.97 -0.85 7.74
C ILE A 248 17.71 -2.18 7.64
N GLU A 249 18.89 -2.16 7.03
CA GLU A 249 19.71 -3.35 6.82
C GLU A 249 20.28 -3.87 8.14
N SER A 250 20.29 -5.19 8.32
CA SER A 250 20.84 -5.84 9.52
C SER A 250 22.32 -5.48 9.74
N ASP A 251 23.11 -5.33 8.68
CA ASP A 251 24.53 -4.94 8.78
C ASP A 251 24.71 -3.52 9.34
N PHE A 252 23.78 -2.61 9.01
CA PHE A 252 23.77 -1.28 9.59
C PHE A 252 23.43 -1.32 11.08
N LEU A 253 22.47 -2.16 11.50
CA LEU A 253 22.15 -2.32 12.91
C LEU A 253 23.32 -2.91 13.70
N LYS A 254 24.04 -3.89 13.13
CA LYS A 254 25.26 -4.45 13.73
C LYS A 254 26.34 -3.39 13.94
N SER A 255 26.51 -2.48 12.98
CA SER A 255 27.53 -1.43 13.12
C SER A 255 27.23 -0.43 14.23
N GLN A 256 25.96 -0.32 14.67
CA GLN A 256 25.58 0.54 15.79
C GLN A 256 25.87 -0.09 17.17
N ILE A 257 26.29 -1.35 17.22
CA ILE A 257 26.61 -2.07 18.47
C ILE A 257 28.11 -2.00 18.81
N THR A 258 28.89 -1.16 18.12
CA THR A 258 30.36 -1.20 18.26
C THR A 258 30.85 -0.88 19.68
N ASP A 259 31.73 -1.76 20.18
CA ASP A 259 32.29 -1.80 21.52
C ASP A 259 33.10 -0.54 21.88
N GLU A 260 32.71 0.15 22.95
CA GLU A 260 33.58 1.10 23.67
C GLU A 260 34.56 0.36 24.62
N GLU A 261 35.25 -0.67 24.15
CA GLU A 261 36.42 -1.24 24.86
C GLU A 261 37.65 -1.28 23.95
N SER A 262 38.09 -0.10 23.55
CA SER A 262 39.45 0.14 23.06
C SER A 262 39.97 1.47 23.56
N ASN A 263 40.12 1.58 24.89
CA ASN A 263 41.20 2.37 25.52
C ASN A 263 41.40 1.96 26.98
#